data_AF-A0A3B8X4P1-F1
#
_entry.id   AF-A0A3B8X4P1-F1
#
_cell.length_a   1.000
_cell.length_b   1.000
_cell.length_c   1.000
_cell.angle_alpha   90.00
_cell.angle_beta   90.00
_cell.angle_gamma   90.00
#
_symmetry.space_group_name_H-M   'P 1'
#
loop_
_entity.id
_entity.type
_entity.pdbx_description
1 polymer ?
#
loop_
_entity_poly.entity_id
_entity_poly.type
_entity_poly.pdbx_seq_one_letter_code
_entity_poly.pdbx_strand_id
1 'polypeptide(L)'
;MSRVNAEIRAQIAELQSDYIAALDEQNMPGWLATFDAQAEYYCRSKENEDGELPVGYMFDDCRERLQDRVKYVDQIWAGTFEEYQTRHFLQPT
;
A
#
# COMPACT_ATOMS: atom_id res chain seq x y z
N MET A 1 -21.19 11.62 -15.55
CA MET A 1 -20.37 10.69 -14.75
C MET A 1 -20.53 9.30 -15.34
N SER A 2 -19.47 8.70 -15.86
CA SER A 2 -19.50 7.30 -16.31
C SER A 2 -19.76 6.42 -15.09
N ARG A 3 -20.84 5.64 -15.11
CA ARG A 3 -21.17 4.74 -14.01
C ARG A 3 -20.31 3.49 -14.19
N VAL A 4 -19.26 3.34 -13.40
CA VAL A 4 -18.39 2.15 -13.38
C VAL A 4 -19.27 0.89 -13.25
N ASN A 5 -18.89 -0.22 -13.90
CA ASN A 5 -19.64 -1.47 -13.80
C ASN A 5 -19.71 -1.95 -12.32
N ALA A 6 -20.83 -2.53 -11.89
CA ALA A 6 -20.98 -3.05 -10.53
C ALA A 6 -20.02 -4.19 -10.22
N GLU A 7 -19.71 -5.04 -11.20
CA GLU A 7 -18.73 -6.12 -11.07
C GLU A 7 -17.32 -5.57 -10.84
N ILE A 8 -16.93 -4.54 -11.62
CA ILE A 8 -15.63 -3.87 -11.44
C ILE A 8 -15.53 -3.24 -10.05
N ARG A 9 -16.61 -2.61 -9.55
CA ARG A 9 -16.62 -2.08 -8.18
C ARG A 9 -16.42 -3.18 -7.13
N ALA A 10 -17.04 -4.33 -7.31
CA ALA A 10 -16.89 -5.46 -6.38
C ALA A 10 -15.45 -5.98 -6.38
N GLN A 11 -14.83 -6.14 -7.55
CA GLN A 11 -13.42 -6.55 -7.67
C GLN A 11 -12.46 -5.55 -7.04
N ILE A 12 -12.71 -4.25 -7.20
CA ILE A 12 -11.91 -3.20 -6.54
C ILE A 12 -12.07 -3.28 -5.03
N ALA A 13 -13.30 -3.46 -4.53
CA ALA A 13 -13.56 -3.58 -3.10
C ALA A 13 -12.85 -4.81 -2.50
N GLU A 14 -12.88 -5.95 -3.19
CA GLU A 14 -12.17 -7.17 -2.79
C GLU A 14 -10.66 -6.93 -2.73
N LEU A 15 -10.06 -6.34 -3.77
CA LEU A 15 -8.64 -6.00 -3.79
C LEU A 15 -8.26 -5.05 -2.65
N GLN A 16 -9.08 -4.04 -2.37
CA GLN A 16 -8.84 -3.11 -1.27
C GLN A 16 -8.97 -3.82 0.09
N SER A 17 -9.92 -4.74 0.23
CA SER A 17 -10.07 -5.57 1.44
C SER A 17 -8.84 -6.44 1.68
N ASP A 18 -8.32 -7.10 0.65
CA ASP A 18 -7.09 -7.90 0.74
C ASP A 18 -5.88 -7.04 1.13
N TYR A 19 -5.77 -5.85 0.54
CA TYR A 19 -4.71 -4.89 0.86
C TYR A 19 -4.71 -4.49 2.34
N ILE A 20 -5.87 -4.12 2.88
CA ILE A 20 -5.95 -3.67 4.28
C ILE A 20 -5.80 -4.82 5.27
N ALA A 21 -6.33 -6.00 4.94
CA ALA A 21 -6.18 -7.19 5.77
C ALA A 21 -4.70 -7.57 5.90
N ALA A 22 -3.96 -7.54 4.79
CA ALA A 22 -2.53 -7.80 4.81
C ALA A 22 -1.75 -6.82 5.70
N LEU A 23 -2.13 -5.53 5.73
CA LEU A 23 -1.50 -4.55 6.61
C LEU A 23 -1.90 -4.71 8.08
N ASP A 24 -3.15 -5.06 8.37
CA ASP A 24 -3.64 -5.31 9.74
C ASP A 24 -3.01 -6.56 10.35
N GLU A 25 -2.72 -7.57 9.52
CA GLU A 25 -2.05 -8.81 9.90
C GLU A 25 -0.52 -8.73 9.84
N GLN A 26 0.04 -7.57 9.47
CA GLN A 26 1.47 -7.36 9.24
C GLN A 26 2.07 -8.36 8.21
N ASN A 27 1.25 -8.83 7.27
CA ASN A 27 1.63 -9.73 6.20
C ASN A 27 2.14 -8.96 4.97
N MET A 28 3.39 -8.51 5.04
CA MET A 28 4.02 -7.74 3.96
C MET A 28 4.11 -8.49 2.61
N PRO A 29 4.33 -9.82 2.55
CA PRO A 29 4.22 -10.57 1.31
C PRO A 29 2.80 -10.56 0.71
N GLY A 30 1.77 -10.67 1.56
CA GLY A 30 0.37 -10.55 1.14
C GLY A 30 0.05 -9.15 0.60
N TRP A 31 0.56 -8.11 1.27
CA TRP A 31 0.44 -6.73 0.81
C TRP A 31 1.07 -6.56 -0.58
N LEU A 32 2.29 -7.08 -0.78
CA LEU A 32 3.01 -7.02 -2.04
C LEU A 32 2.24 -7.73 -3.18
N ALA A 33 1.51 -8.81 -2.88
CA ALA A 33 0.73 -9.57 -3.86
C ALA A 33 -0.48 -8.80 -4.42
N THR A 34 -0.93 -7.73 -3.75
CA THR A 34 -2.02 -6.87 -4.24
C THR A 34 -1.60 -5.89 -5.34
N PHE A 35 -0.30 -5.81 -5.65
CA PHE A 35 0.25 -4.96 -6.71
C PHE A 35 0.58 -5.78 -7.95
N ASP A 36 0.40 -5.15 -9.11
CA ASP A 36 0.80 -5.70 -10.41
C ASP A 36 2.34 -5.66 -10.59
N ALA A 37 2.83 -6.25 -11.68
CA ALA A 37 4.23 -6.22 -12.10
C ALA A 37 4.73 -4.79 -12.38
N GLN A 38 3.86 -3.92 -12.87
CA GLN A 38 4.13 -2.49 -13.03
C GLN A 38 3.42 -1.72 -11.93
N ALA A 39 4.13 -1.48 -10.83
CA ALA A 39 3.58 -0.85 -9.64
C ALA A 39 4.57 0.13 -9.00
N GLU A 40 4.00 1.20 -8.46
CA GLU A 40 4.70 2.25 -7.74
C GLU A 40 3.88 2.60 -6.48
N TYR A 41 4.56 2.96 -5.40
CA TYR A 41 3.93 3.32 -4.13
C TYR A 41 4.57 4.57 -3.55
N TYR A 42 3.75 5.60 -3.39
CA TYR A 42 4.18 6.89 -2.87
C TYR A 42 3.33 7.29 -1.67
N CYS A 43 4.00 7.71 -0.60
CA CYS A 43 3.39 8.45 0.48
C CYS A 43 4.12 9.79 0.59
N ARG A 44 3.42 10.89 0.28
CA ARG A 44 3.99 12.25 0.23
C ARG A 44 3.03 13.24 0.89
N SER A 45 3.57 14.35 1.39
CA SER A 45 2.73 15.41 1.94
C SER A 45 1.93 16.09 0.83
N LYS A 46 0.77 16.64 1.19
CA LYS A 46 -0.06 17.43 0.26
C LYS A 46 0.70 18.64 -0.29
N GLU A 47 1.53 19.28 0.53
CA GLU A 47 2.39 20.40 0.13
C GLU A 47 3.40 19.98 -0.95
N ASN A 48 4.06 18.83 -0.78
CA ASN A 48 5.03 18.34 -1.77
C ASN A 48 4.34 17.96 -3.08
N GLU A 49 3.14 17.37 -3.02
CA GLU A 49 2.33 17.10 -4.21
C GLU A 49 1.96 18.40 -4.95
N ASP A 50 1.43 19.38 -4.22
CA ASP A 50 1.01 20.66 -4.79
C ASP A 50 2.18 21.48 -5.35
N GLY A 51 3.36 21.33 -4.76
CA GLY A 51 4.61 21.97 -5.19
C GLY A 51 5.40 21.17 -6.24
N GLU A 52 4.90 20.02 -6.70
CA GLU A 52 5.59 19.11 -7.62
C GLU A 52 7.02 18.73 -7.14
N LEU A 53 7.19 18.61 -5.83
CA LEU A 53 8.48 18.30 -5.21
C LEU A 53 8.69 16.78 -5.16
N PRO A 54 9.85 16.25 -5.58
CA PRO A 54 10.15 14.81 -5.57
C PRO A 54 10.55 14.32 -4.17
N VAL A 55 9.71 14.61 -3.16
CA VAL A 55 9.99 14.30 -1.75
C VAL A 55 8.79 13.59 -1.14
N GLY A 56 9.02 12.39 -0.57
CA GLY A 56 7.99 11.60 0.09
C GLY A 56 8.51 10.89 1.34
N TYR A 57 7.59 10.52 2.24
CA TYR A 57 7.83 9.60 3.34
C TYR A 57 8.09 8.17 2.85
N MET A 58 7.43 7.79 1.75
CA MET A 58 7.65 6.52 1.06
C MET A 58 7.72 6.80 -0.45
N PHE A 59 8.74 6.25 -1.10
CA PHE A 59 9.05 6.51 -2.50
C PHE A 59 9.59 5.23 -3.13
N ASP A 60 8.68 4.29 -3.41
CA ASP A 60 8.98 3.02 -4.05
C ASP A 60 8.48 3.12 -5.50
N ASP A 61 9.38 3.56 -6.37
CA ASP A 61 9.12 3.93 -7.76
C ASP A 61 9.17 2.75 -8.75
N CYS A 62 9.39 1.54 -8.26
CA CYS A 62 9.26 0.32 -9.06
C CYS A 62 8.95 -0.90 -8.18
N ARG A 63 8.66 -2.03 -8.86
CA ARG A 63 8.31 -3.29 -8.21
C ARG A 63 9.43 -3.84 -7.33
N GLU A 64 10.68 -3.71 -7.76
CA GLU A 64 11.85 -4.14 -7.00
C GLU A 64 11.98 -3.35 -5.70
N ARG A 65 11.62 -2.06 -5.70
CA ARG A 65 11.62 -1.23 -4.49
C ARG A 65 10.52 -1.63 -3.51
N LEU A 66 9.36 -2.07 -4.01
CA LEU A 66 8.32 -2.67 -3.16
C LEU A 66 8.81 -3.99 -2.53
N GLN A 67 9.57 -4.81 -3.27
CA GLN A 67 10.18 -6.03 -2.72
C GLN A 67 11.22 -5.71 -1.64
N ASP A 68 12.05 -4.69 -1.87
CA ASP A 68 13.00 -4.19 -0.88
C ASP A 68 12.28 -3.73 0.39
N ARG A 69 11.13 -3.06 0.28
CA ARG A 69 10.31 -2.67 1.44
C ARG A 69 9.84 -3.90 2.24
N VAL A 70 9.31 -4.93 1.59
CA VAL A 70 8.90 -6.16 2.29
C VAL A 70 10.06 -6.73 3.07
N LYS A 71 11.23 -6.86 2.43
CA LYS A 71 12.44 -7.34 3.09
C LYS A 71 12.85 -6.44 4.26
N TYR A 72 12.77 -5.13 4.08
CA TYR A 72 13.15 -4.16 5.10
C TYR A 72 12.26 -4.28 6.35
N VAL A 73 10.94 -4.37 6.15
CA VAL A 73 9.98 -4.52 7.25
C VAL A 73 10.13 -5.89 7.93
N ASP A 74 10.09 -6.98 7.16
CA ASP A 74 10.04 -8.34 7.73
C ASP A 74 11.36 -8.82 8.32
N GLN A 75 12.50 -8.36 7.79
CA GLN A 75 13.81 -8.91 8.16
C GLN A 75 14.69 -7.90 8.88
N ILE A 76 14.71 -6.65 8.43
CA ILE A 76 15.63 -5.64 8.96
C ILE A 76 15.03 -4.96 10.19
N TRP A 77 13.73 -4.70 10.17
CA TRP A 77 13.02 -4.07 11.27
C TRP A 77 12.51 -5.04 12.33
N ALA A 78 12.58 -6.35 12.08
CA ALA A 78 12.21 -7.35 13.05
C ALA A 78 12.92 -7.13 14.39
N GLY A 79 12.15 -6.82 15.44
CA GLY A 79 12.66 -6.54 16.78
C GLY A 79 13.32 -5.17 16.98
N THR A 80 13.30 -4.27 15.99
CA THR A 80 13.80 -2.89 16.14
C THR A 80 12.71 -1.86 16.43
N PHE A 81 11.44 -2.27 16.38
CA PHE A 81 10.29 -1.45 16.73
C PHE A 81 9.39 -2.22 17.70
N GLU A 82 8.61 -1.48 18.49
CA GLU A 82 7.57 -2.06 19.35
C GLU A 82 6.44 -2.59 18.48
N GLU A 83 6.03 -3.84 18.67
CA GLU A 83 4.90 -4.39 17.94
C GLU A 83 3.62 -3.60 18.26
N TYR A 84 2.93 -3.17 17.22
CA TYR A 84 1.66 -2.45 17.34
C TYR A 84 0.62 -3.03 16.41
N GLN A 85 -0.63 -3.00 16.86
CA GLN A 85 -1.76 -3.47 16.06
C GLN A 85 -2.32 -2.33 15.24
N THR A 86 -2.40 -2.54 13.94
CA THR A 86 -3.07 -1.66 12.98
C THR A 86 -4.52 -2.08 12.80
N ARG A 87 -5.36 -1.09 12.47
CA ARG A 87 -6.72 -1.35 11.99
C ARG A 87 -7.08 -0.32 10.93
N HIS A 88 -7.23 -0.78 9.69
CA HIS A 88 -7.59 0.06 8.56
C HIS A 88 -9.10 0.05 8.31
N PHE A 89 -9.62 1.16 7.81
CA PHE A 89 -11.04 1.29 7.45
C PHE A 89 -11.15 1.79 6.01
N LEU A 90 -12.00 1.14 5.24
CA LEU A 90 -12.35 1.53 3.88
C LEU A 90 -13.80 2.03 3.87
N GLN A 91 -14.03 3.17 3.22
CA GLN A 91 -15.36 3.64 2.91
C GLN A 91 -15.68 3.25 1.46
N PRO A 92 -16.67 2.38 1.21
CA PRO A 92 -17.13 2.11 -0.14
C PRO A 92 -17.59 3.40 -0.83
N THR A 93 -17.26 3.55 -2.12
CA THR A 93 -17.64 4.70 -2.96
C THR A 93 -18.82 4.39 -3.88
#